data_AF-A0AA86N002-F1
#
_entry.id   AF-A0AA86N002-F1
#
_cell.length_a   1.000
_cell.length_b   1.000
_cell.length_c   1.000
_cell.angle_alpha   90.00
_cell.angle_beta   90.00
_cell.angle_gamma   90.00
#
_symmetry.space_group_name_H-M   'P 1'
#
loop_
_entity.id
_entity.type
_entity.pdbx_description
1 polymer ?
#
loop_
_entity_poly.entity_id
_entity_poly.type
_entity_poly.pdbx_seq_one_letter_code
_entity_poly.pdbx_strand_id
1 'polypeptide(L)' 'MLPSHLSFIESLHGEMRQAFYDQHKAMAHVMHLGLFLLPLAGLLVRGLVGAVLGLTLFILCYYLLPYVWDVTHGNRHV' A
#
# COMPACT_ATOMS: atom_id res chain seq x y z
N MET A 1 -11.42 -12.97 19.77
CA MET A 1 -9.95 -12.98 19.85
C MET A 1 -9.47 -12.50 18.49
N LEU A 2 -9.17 -11.21 18.35
CA LEU A 2 -8.62 -10.67 17.10
C LEU A 2 -7.15 -11.14 17.02
N PRO A 3 -6.68 -11.69 15.89
CA PRO A 3 -5.29 -12.07 15.76
C PRO A 3 -4.41 -10.83 15.94
N SER A 4 -3.41 -10.94 16.81
CA SER A 4 -2.48 -9.86 17.22
C SER A 4 -1.53 -9.39 16.11
N HIS A 5 -1.73 -9.91 14.90
CA HIS A 5 -0.91 -9.65 13.73
C HIS A 5 -1.77 -9.89 12.50
N LEU A 6 -1.88 -8.90 11.61
CA LEU A 6 -2.53 -9.05 10.32
C LEU A 6 -1.70 -10.00 9.46
N SER A 7 -2.28 -11.15 9.09
CA SER A 7 -1.64 -12.05 8.14
C SER A 7 -1.59 -11.41 6.75
N PHE A 8 -0.57 -11.74 5.95
CA PHE A 8 -0.46 -11.26 4.56
C PHE A 8 -1.71 -11.64 3.73
N ILE A 9 -2.36 -12.76 4.05
CA ILE A 9 -3.59 -13.20 3.37
C ILE A 9 -4.78 -12.33 3.80
N GLU A 10 -4.84 -11.91 5.05
CA GLU A 10 -5.81 -10.93 5.55
C GLU A 10 -5.64 -9.57 4.86
N SER A 11 -4.40 -9.12 4.65
CA SER A 11 -4.12 -7.82 4.02
C SER A 11 -4.49 -7.79 2.52
N LEU A 12 -4.59 -8.96 1.89
CA LEU A 12 -5.09 -9.14 0.53
C LEU A 12 -6.62 -9.10 0.45
N HIS A 13 -7.35 -9.33 1.55
CA HIS A 13 -8.81 -9.27 1.56
C HIS A 13 -9.30 -7.83 1.36
N GLY A 14 -10.20 -7.65 0.39
CA GLY A 14 -10.72 -6.33 0.01
C GLY A 14 -11.42 -5.60 1.16
N GLU A 15 -12.14 -6.33 2.03
CA GLU A 15 -12.89 -5.76 3.16
C GLU A 15 -11.97 -5.16 4.23
N MET A 16 -10.89 -5.86 4.60
CA MET A 16 -9.87 -5.37 5.54
C MET A 16 -9.16 -4.13 5.00
N ARG A 17 -8.77 -4.18 3.72
CA ARG A 17 -8.08 -3.08 3.07
C ARG A 17 -8.97 -1.83 2.98
N GLN A 18 -10.25 -2.01 2.71
CA GLN A 18 -11.21 -0.92 2.68
C GLN A 18 -11.42 -0.32 4.08
N ALA A 19 -11.56 -1.15 5.11
CA ALA A 19 -11.63 -0.69 6.50
C ALA A 19 -10.37 0.11 6.92
N PHE A 20 -9.18 -0.31 6.48
CA PHE A 20 -7.92 0.40 6.75
C PHE A 20 -7.88 1.78 6.07
N TYR A 21 -8.26 1.88 4.78
CA TYR A 21 -8.27 3.14 4.05
C TYR A 21 -9.39 4.09 4.49
N ASP A 22 -10.53 3.56 4.93
CA ASP A 22 -11.61 4.36 5.50
C ASP A 22 -11.19 5.00 6.83
N GLN A 23 -10.40 4.29 7.65
CA GLN A 23 -9.79 4.83 8.86
C GLN A 23 -8.61 5.78 8.54
N HIS A 24 -7.88 5.57 7.45
CA HIS A 24 -6.70 6.34 7.06
C HIS A 24 -6.91 7.08 5.73
N LYS A 25 -7.91 7.98 5.68
CA LYS A 25 -8.26 8.75 4.47
C LYS A 25 -7.07 9.49 3.83
N ALA A 26 -6.15 10.00 4.66
CA ALA A 26 -4.92 10.64 4.17
C ALA A 26 -4.04 9.66 3.37
N MET A 27 -3.90 8.41 3.83
CA MET A 27 -3.15 7.38 3.11
C MET A 27 -3.85 6.97 1.82
N ALA A 28 -5.18 6.89 1.81
CA ALA A 28 -5.95 6.62 0.60
C ALA A 28 -5.72 7.70 -0.48
N HIS A 29 -5.66 8.98 -0.08
CA HIS A 29 -5.31 10.08 -0.98
C HIS A 29 -3.86 10.00 -1.47
N VAL A 30 -2.89 9.70 -0.59
CA VAL A 30 -1.49 9.52 -0.98
C VAL A 30 -1.33 8.41 -2.02
N MET A 31 -2.09 7.33 -1.91
CA MET A 31 -2.07 6.27 -2.91
C MET A 31 -2.68 6.67 -4.23
N HIS A 32 -3.78 7.41 -4.22
CA HIS A 32 -4.31 7.95 -5.48
C HIS A 32 -3.29 8.84 -6.17
N LEU A 33 -2.57 9.69 -5.42
CA LEU A 33 -1.48 10.49 -5.97
C LEU A 33 -0.32 9.62 -6.47
N GLY A 34 0.06 8.59 -5.71
CA GLY A 34 1.10 7.64 -6.08
C GLY A 34 0.79 6.89 -7.38
N LEU A 35 -0.47 6.53 -7.62
CA LEU A 35 -0.90 5.83 -8.84
C LEU A 35 -0.62 6.65 -10.10
N PHE A 36 -0.75 7.99 -10.02
CA PHE A 36 -0.43 8.86 -11.15
C PHE A 36 1.06 9.21 -11.18
N LEU A 37 1.66 9.52 -10.03
CA LEU A 37 3.03 10.04 -9.98
C LEU A 37 4.10 8.99 -10.25
N LEU A 38 3.96 7.75 -9.76
CA LEU A 38 4.99 6.71 -9.95
C LEU A 38 5.13 6.27 -11.41
N PRO A 39 4.05 5.96 -12.14
CA PRO A 39 4.14 5.62 -13.55
C PRO A 39 4.61 6.81 -14.40
N LEU A 40 4.21 8.04 -14.06
CA LEU A 40 4.63 9.24 -14.79
C LEU A 40 6.11 9.55 -14.56
N ALA A 41 6.60 9.44 -13.32
CA ALA A 41 8.03 9.55 -13.01
C ALA A 41 8.84 8.44 -13.70
N GLY A 42 8.32 7.20 -13.68
CA GLY A 42 8.92 6.09 -14.39
C GLY A 42 8.99 6.33 -15.91
N LEU A 43 7.92 6.86 -16.49
CA LEU A 43 7.88 7.26 -17.90
C LEU A 43 8.94 8.31 -18.23
N LEU A 44 9.12 9.31 -17.37
CA LEU A 44 10.11 10.38 -17.56
C LEU A 44 11.55 9.88 -17.48
N VAL A 45 11.86 8.95 -16.58
CA VAL A 45 13.23 8.45 -16.37
C VAL A 45 13.63 7.41 -17.41
N ARG A 46 12.72 6.50 -17.77
CA ARG A 46 13.07 5.28 -18.54
C ARG A 46 12.03 4.90 -19.59
N GLY A 47 11.13 5.81 -19.95
CA GLY A 47 10.06 5.56 -20.92
C GLY A 47 9.09 4.48 -20.43
N LEU A 48 8.54 3.71 -21.37
CA LEU A 48 7.50 2.72 -21.10
C LEU A 48 7.89 1.70 -20.01
N VAL A 49 9.16 1.30 -19.99
CA VAL A 49 9.70 0.33 -19.01
C VAL A 49 9.64 0.91 -17.60
N GLY A 50 9.98 2.19 -17.43
CA GLY A 50 9.90 2.85 -16.14
C GLY A 50 8.44 3.01 -15.69
N ALA A 51 7.51 3.27 -16.62
CA ALA A 51 6.08 3.32 -16.29
C ALA A 51 5.56 1.97 -15.77
N VAL A 52 5.92 0.85 -16.41
CA VAL A 52 5.53 -0.50 -15.97
C VAL A 52 6.14 -0.84 -14.61
N LEU A 53 7.42 -0.53 -14.39
CA LEU A 53 8.08 -0.73 -13.10
C LEU A 53 7.44 0.13 -12.00
N GLY A 54 7.15 1.40 -12.29
CA GLY A 54 6.48 2.32 -11.37
C GLY A 54 5.09 1.83 -10.98
N LEU A 55 4.33 1.32 -11.94
CA LEU A 55 3.01 0.73 -11.69
C LEU A 55 3.12 -0.56 -10.85
N THR A 56 4.08 -1.43 -11.16
CA THR A 56 4.29 -2.68 -10.41
C THR A 56 4.67 -2.40 -8.95
N LEU A 57 5.57 -1.45 -8.72
CA LEU A 57 5.95 -1.00 -7.37
C LEU A 57 4.78 -0.35 -6.66
N PHE A 58 3.97 0.46 -7.35
CA PHE A 58 2.77 1.05 -6.76
C PHE A 58 1.80 -0.03 -6.27
N ILE A 59 1.51 -1.03 -7.11
CA ILE A 59 0.64 -2.15 -6.74
C ILE A 59 1.21 -2.89 -5.54
N LEU A 60 2.52 -3.16 -5.53
CA LEU A 60 3.16 -3.85 -4.43
C LEU A 60 3.05 -3.06 -3.11
N CYS A 61 3.34 -1.76 -3.14
CA CYS A 61 3.12 -0.86 -2.01
C CYS A 61 1.65 -0.86 -1.59
N TYR A 62 0.72 -0.94 -2.55
CA TYR A 62 -0.70 -0.88 -2.26
C TYR A 62 -1.20 -2.05 -1.42
N TYR A 63 -0.69 -3.24 -1.70
CA TYR A 63 -1.01 -4.42 -0.91
C TYR A 63 -0.19 -4.55 0.38
N LEU A 64 1.04 -4.04 0.39
CA LEU A 64 1.93 -4.14 1.56
C LEU A 64 1.67 -3.07 2.61
N LEU A 65 1.06 -1.93 2.28
CA LEU A 65 0.84 -0.82 3.22
C LEU A 65 0.14 -1.25 4.54
N PRO A 66 -1.00 -1.97 4.52
CA PRO A 66 -1.63 -2.46 5.75
C PRO A 66 -0.75 -3.43 6.55
N TYR A 67 0.01 -4.29 5.87
CA TYR A 67 0.93 -5.23 6.53
C TYR A 67 2.12 -4.53 7.19
N VAL A 68 2.75 -3.58 6.49
CA VAL A 68 3.84 -2.76 7.03
C VAL A 68 3.36 -1.90 8.19
N TRP A 69 2.15 -1.35 8.11
CA TRP A 69 1.56 -0.59 9.19
C TRP A 69 1.38 -1.43 10.46
N ASP A 70 0.83 -2.64 10.32
CA ASP A 70 0.65 -3.60 11.40
C ASP A 70 2.00 -4.01 12.03
N VAL A 71 3.00 -4.36 11.22
CA VAL A 71 4.36 -4.68 11.69
C VAL A 71 5.02 -3.49 12.42
N THR A 72 4.87 -2.27 11.91
CA THR A 72 5.55 -1.08 12.45
C THR A 72 4.86 -0.50 13.68
N HIS A 73 3.55 -0.68 13.83
CA HIS A 73 2.77 -0.16 14.96
C HIS A 73 2.43 -1.24 16.00
N GLY A 74 2.47 -2.52 15.65
CA GLY A 74 2.31 -3.66 16.55
C GLY A 74 3.45 -3.82 17.57
N ASN A 75 4.58 -3.14 17.36
CA ASN A 75 5.76 -3.22 18.24
C ASN A 75 5.81 -2.13 19.34
N ARG A 76 4.72 -1.39 19.59
CA ARG A 76 4.65 -0.34 20.64
C ARG A 76 3.92 -0.74 21.92
N HIS A 77 3.66 -2.03 22.14
CA HIS A 77 3.03 -2.54 23.37
C HIS A 77 3.86 -3.63 24.07
N VAL A 78 5.18 -3.45 24.14
CA VAL A 78 6.04 -4.15 25.11
C VAL A 78 6.77 -3.14 25.97
#